data_AF-A0A285VLY7-F1
#
_entry.id   AF-A0A285VLY7-F1
#
_cell.length_a   1.000
_cell.length_b   1.000
_cell.length_c   1.000
_cell.angle_alpha   90.00
_cell.angle_beta   90.00
_cell.angle_gamma   90.00
#
_symmetry.space_group_name_H-M   'P 1'
#
loop_
_entity.id
_entity.type
_entity.pdbx_description
1 polymer ?
#
loop_
_entity_poly.entity_id
_entity_poly.type
_entity_poly.pdbx_seq_one_letter_code
_entity_poly.pdbx_strand_id
1 'polypeptide(L)' 'IGGTAFTPIVNAPEVAILGVSKAQTKPVWDGTEFAPRLMMPLTLSYDHRAVNGADAARFTAFLARALSDIRTLLL' A
#
# COMPACT_ATOMS: atom_id res chain seq x y z
N ILE A 1 -3.42 2.64 17.81
CA ILE A 1 -4.69 3.04 17.17
C ILE A 1 -4.98 2.01 16.07
N GLY A 2 -6.14 1.34 16.10
CA GLY A 2 -6.47 0.23 15.19
C GLY A 2 -6.92 0.69 13.80
N GLY A 3 -7.54 -0.19 13.02
CA GLY A 3 -8.12 0.14 11.71
C GLY A 3 -7.68 -0.81 10.60
N THR A 4 -8.56 -1.05 9.64
CA THR A 4 -8.33 -1.93 8.48
C THR A 4 -8.00 -1.16 7.21
N ALA A 5 -8.55 0.06 7.06
CA ALA A 5 -8.28 1.02 6.00
C ALA A 5 -8.88 2.37 6.39
N PHE A 6 -8.43 3.46 5.75
CA PHE A 6 -9.08 4.77 5.80
C PHE A 6 -8.75 5.55 4.53
N THR A 7 -9.49 6.61 4.24
CA THR A 7 -9.25 7.48 3.07
C THR A 7 -8.62 8.79 3.53
N PRO A 8 -7.28 8.91 3.54
CA PRO A 8 -6.62 10.15 3.94
C PRO A 8 -6.96 11.30 2.99
N ILE A 9 -6.97 12.53 3.50
CA ILE A 9 -7.15 13.73 2.68
C ILE A 9 -5.77 14.20 2.22
N VAL A 10 -5.61 14.44 0.91
CA VAL A 10 -4.37 14.96 0.34
C VAL A 10 -4.07 16.35 0.92
N ASN A 11 -2.84 16.55 1.39
CA ASN A 11 -2.38 17.82 1.93
C ASN A 11 -1.87 18.74 0.81
N ALA A 12 -2.77 19.48 0.17
CA ALA A 12 -2.38 20.41 -0.89
C ALA A 12 -1.30 21.41 -0.42
N PRO A 13 -0.27 21.72 -1.23
CA PRO A 13 -0.15 21.48 -2.67
C PRO A 13 0.45 20.12 -3.09
N GLU A 14 0.62 19.17 -2.16
CA GLU A 14 0.99 17.80 -2.51
C GLU A 14 -0.11 17.15 -3.37
N VAL A 15 0.26 16.14 -4.17
CA VAL A 15 -0.65 15.47 -5.12
C VAL A 15 -1.10 14.08 -4.67
N ALA A 16 -0.51 13.55 -3.59
CA ALA A 16 -0.87 12.26 -3.04
C ALA A 16 -0.48 12.14 -1.56
N ILE A 17 -1.16 11.26 -0.82
CA ILE A 17 -0.86 10.93 0.56
C ILE A 17 -1.06 9.43 0.80
N LEU A 18 -0.12 8.80 1.52
CA LEU A 18 -0.17 7.39 1.86
C LEU A 18 -0.70 7.20 3.29
N GLY A 19 -1.85 6.56 3.41
CA GLY A 19 -2.37 6.03 4.66
C GLY A 19 -1.82 4.65 4.95
N VAL A 20 -1.37 4.44 6.18
CA VAL A 20 -0.86 3.16 6.70
C VAL A 20 -1.71 2.75 7.89
N SER A 21 -2.31 1.56 7.83
CA SER A 21 -3.11 1.01 8.93
C SER A 21 -2.37 -0.08 9.70
N LYS A 22 -2.89 -0.46 10.87
CA LYS A 22 -2.28 -1.48 11.73
C LYS A 22 -2.07 -2.78 10.95
N ALA A 23 -0.84 -3.28 10.94
CA ALA A 23 -0.52 -4.59 10.40
C ALA A 23 -1.12 -5.70 11.27
N GLN A 24 -1.54 -6.78 10.61
CA GLN A 24 -2.19 -7.92 11.26
C GLN A 24 -1.86 -9.21 10.52
N THR A 25 -1.75 -10.30 11.27
CA THR A 25 -1.56 -11.64 10.68
C THR A 25 -2.84 -12.06 9.97
N LYS A 26 -2.76 -12.34 8.67
CA LYS A 26 -3.86 -12.84 7.85
C LYS A 26 -3.46 -14.14 7.15
N PRO A 27 -4.39 -15.08 6.90
CA PRO A 27 -4.14 -16.19 6.00
C PRO A 27 -4.00 -15.66 4.58
N VAL A 28 -2.89 -15.99 3.91
CA VAL A 28 -2.64 -15.66 2.50
C VAL A 28 -2.37 -16.95 1.75
N TRP A 29 -3.07 -17.15 0.65
CA TRP A 29 -2.85 -18.30 -0.23
C TRP A 29 -1.50 -18.16 -0.93
N ASP A 30 -0.64 -19.16 -0.81
CA ASP A 30 0.67 -19.17 -1.45
C ASP A 30 0.71 -19.92 -2.79
N GLY A 31 -0.42 -20.48 -3.21
CA GLY A 31 -0.54 -21.37 -4.37
C GLY A 31 -0.94 -22.78 -4.00
N THR A 32 -0.66 -23.22 -2.77
CA THR A 32 -0.90 -24.59 -2.28
C THR A 32 -1.61 -24.66 -0.93
N GLU A 33 -1.33 -23.73 -0.03
CA GLU A 33 -1.96 -23.67 1.30
C GLU A 33 -2.14 -22.22 1.77
N PHE A 34 -2.90 -22.05 2.85
CA PHE A 34 -3.01 -20.75 3.52
C PHE A 34 -1.89 -20.61 4.56
N ALA A 35 -0.92 -19.77 4.24
CA ALA A 35 0.15 -19.43 5.18
C ALA A 35 -0.20 -18.16 5.98
N PRO A 36 0.08 -18.11 7.29
CA PRO A 36 -0.07 -16.88 8.07
C PRO A 36 1.00 -15.86 7.65
N ARG A 37 0.57 -14.67 7.21
CA ARG A 37 1.46 -13.56 6.81
C ARG A 37 1.11 -12.29 7.56
N LEU A 38 2.13 -11.52 7.94
CA LEU A 38 1.93 -10.18 8.46
C LEU A 38 1.55 -9.25 7.30
N MET A 39 0.29 -8.81 7.27
CA MET A 39 -0.24 -7.97 6.19
C MET A 39 -0.47 -6.55 6.70
N MET A 40 0.07 -5.56 5.98
CA MET A 40 -0.10 -4.14 6.26
C MET A 40 -1.01 -3.49 5.21
N PRO A 41 -2.21 -3.01 5.58
CA PRO A 41 -3.07 -2.31 4.64
C PRO A 41 -2.49 -0.94 4.28
N LEU A 42 -2.42 -0.68 2.97
CA LEU A 42 -1.98 0.58 2.38
C LEU A 42 -3.15 1.21 1.63
N THR A 43 -3.32 2.52 1.81
CA THR A 43 -4.35 3.32 1.14
C THR A 43 -3.71 4.56 0.54
N LEU A 44 -3.84 4.77 -0.76
CA LEU A 44 -3.29 5.93 -1.45
C LEU A 44 -4.44 6.84 -1.89
N SER A 45 -4.51 8.03 -1.31
CA SER A 45 -5.34 9.12 -1.85
C SER A 45 -4.48 9.99 -2.74
N TYR A 46 -5.05 10.44 -3.87
CA TYR A 46 -4.32 11.22 -4.86
C TYR A 46 -5.24 12.17 -5.62
N ASP A 47 -4.68 13.26 -6.11
CA ASP A 47 -5.36 14.22 -6.96
C ASP A 47 -5.42 13.71 -8.40
N HIS A 48 -6.62 13.34 -8.85
CA HIS A 48 -6.84 12.81 -10.20
C HIS A 48 -6.52 13.80 -11.34
N ARG A 49 -6.38 15.09 -11.04
CA ARG A 49 -5.95 16.11 -12.02
C ARG A 49 -4.47 15.97 -12.35
N ALA A 50 -3.67 15.42 -11.43
CA ALA A 50 -2.23 15.25 -11.54
C ALA A 50 -1.82 13.79 -11.77
N VAL A 51 -2.53 12.83 -11.18
CA VAL A 51 -2.19 11.39 -11.20
C VAL A 51 -3.38 10.58 -11.69
N ASN A 52 -3.19 9.75 -12.71
CA ASN A 52 -4.24 8.83 -13.17
C ASN A 52 -4.25 7.52 -12.35
N GLY A 53 -5.31 6.72 -12.51
CA GLY A 53 -5.46 5.47 -11.76
C GLY A 53 -4.38 4.42 -12.05
N ALA A 54 -3.84 4.37 -13.27
CA ALA A 54 -2.80 3.42 -13.62
C ALA A 54 -1.48 3.74 -12.90
N ASP A 55 -1.12 5.01 -12.79
CA ASP A 55 0.10 5.44 -12.09
C ASP A 55 -0.03 5.26 -10.58
N ALA A 56 -1.20 5.55 -10.01
CA ALA A 56 -1.49 5.26 -8.60
C ALA A 56 -1.39 3.75 -8.27
N ALA A 57 -1.95 2.90 -9.13
CA ALA A 57 -1.86 1.45 -9.00
C ALA A 57 -0.41 0.94 -9.14
N ARG A 58 0.35 1.48 -10.10
CA ARG A 58 1.77 1.15 -10.27
C ARG A 58 2.60 1.57 -9.05
N PHE A 59 2.38 2.77 -8.51
CA PHE A 59 3.08 3.25 -7.33
C PHE A 59 2.81 2.35 -6.11
N THR A 60 1.55 2.02 -5.85
CA THR A 60 1.20 1.15 -4.72
C THR A 60 1.74 -0.27 -4.88
N ALA A 61 1.74 -0.83 -6.09
CA ALA A 61 2.35 -2.13 -6.38
C ALA A 61 3.88 -2.12 -6.20
N PHE A 62 4.55 -1.06 -6.68
CA PHE A 62 5.97 -0.84 -6.46
C PHE A 62 6.31 -0.78 -4.97
N LEU A 63 5.57 0.03 -4.21
CA LEU A 63 5.78 0.17 -2.78
C LEU A 63 5.53 -1.15 -2.03
N ALA A 64 4.47 -1.87 -2.38
CA ALA A 64 4.19 -3.19 -1.80
C ALA A 64 5.33 -4.18 -2.09
N ARG A 65 5.91 -4.15 -3.30
CA ARG A 65 7.07 -4.98 -3.66
C ARG A 65 8.30 -4.62 -2.83
N ALA A 66 8.63 -3.33 -2.74
CA ALA A 66 9.77 -2.85 -1.97
C ALA A 66 9.64 -3.17 -0.48
N LEU A 67 8.43 -3.07 0.09
CA LEU A 67 8.18 -3.44 1.49
C LEU A 67 8.22 -4.95 1.72
N SER A 68 7.88 -5.75 0.71
CA SER A 68 7.96 -7.21 0.78
C SER A 68 9.40 -7.73 0.71
N ASP A 69 10.27 -7.00 -0.01
CA ASP A 69 11.70 -7.28 -0.09
C ASP A 69 12.50 -5.98 -0.24
N ILE A 70 12.99 -5.44 0.88
CA ILE A 70 13.64 -4.12 0.90
C ILE A 70 14.92 -4.05 0.06
N ARG A 71 15.52 -5.21 -0.26
CA ARG A 71 16.73 -5.30 -1.10
C ARG A 71 16.47 -4.81 -2.53
N THR A 72 15.21 -4.82 -2.99
CA THR A 72 14.87 -4.30 -4.33
C THR A 72 15.08 -2.79 -4.46
N LEU A 73 15.31 -2.06 -3.36
CA LEU A 73 15.68 -0.64 -3.40
C LEU A 73 17.17 -0.41 -3.71
N LEU A 74 18.00 -1.45 -3.63
CA LEU A 74 19.45 -1.37 -3.86
C LEU A 74 19.86 -1.76 -5.29
N LEU A 75 18.91 -2.19 -6.12
CA LEU A 75 19.09 -2.62 -7.51
C LEU A 75 18.54 -1.56 -8.46
#